data_AF-A0A7X8A5B9-F1
#
_entry.id   AF-A0A7X8A5B9-F1
#
_cell.length_a   1.000
_cell.length_b   1.000
_cell.length_c   1.000
_cell.angle_alpha   90.00
_cell.angle_beta   90.00
_cell.angle_gamma   90.00
#
_symmetry.space_group_name_H-M   'P 1'
#
loop_
_entity.id
_entity.type
_entity.pdbx_description
1 polymer ?
#
loop_
_entity_poly.entity_id
_entity_poly.type
_entity_poly.pdbx_seq_one_letter_code
_entity_poly.pdbx_strand_id
1 'polypeptide(L)'
;MSELIDNSQRKKELLKHMILQLHKGEAPEAVEARLSRLLGEVLYDMVVEVKQELMAEGLSVDDVLKMCDIHSAALRGNISKSPKGASPGNPIYTVQQENKAMQWEMASVKKLFDYIKSQTSKSNNESVINQVRVHFNSLADVEKHYRRKENLLFPFMEKHGIIGLSKVMWGKQDLIRTYFIIG
;
A
#
# COMPACT_ATOMS: atom_id res chain seq x y z
N MET A 1 -29.66 -19.89 2.14
CA MET A 1 -28.34 -19.87 1.47
C MET A 1 -28.30 -19.00 0.20
N SER A 2 -29.42 -18.75 -0.49
CA SER A 2 -29.43 -17.92 -1.72
C SER A 2 -29.26 -16.41 -1.47
N GLU A 3 -29.83 -15.85 -0.40
CA GLU A 3 -29.76 -14.40 -0.12
C GLU A 3 -28.36 -13.87 0.25
N LEU A 4 -27.55 -14.66 0.97
CA LEU A 4 -26.18 -14.25 1.34
C LEU A 4 -25.24 -14.24 0.12
N ILE A 5 -25.42 -15.19 -0.79
CA ILE A 5 -24.65 -15.31 -2.03
C ILE A 5 -25.02 -14.15 -2.98
N ASP A 6 -26.33 -13.87 -3.13
CA ASP A 6 -26.84 -12.75 -3.94
C ASP A 6 -26.36 -11.39 -3.40
N ASN A 7 -26.35 -11.19 -2.08
CA ASN A 7 -25.84 -9.96 -1.47
C ASN A 7 -24.33 -9.77 -1.70
N SER A 8 -23.53 -10.84 -1.58
CA SER A 8 -22.09 -10.79 -1.84
C SER A 8 -21.77 -10.45 -3.30
N GLN A 9 -22.50 -11.07 -4.23
CA GLN A 9 -22.33 -10.82 -5.66
C GLN A 9 -22.69 -9.39 -6.05
N ARG A 10 -23.82 -8.86 -5.52
CA ARG A 10 -24.21 -7.46 -5.74
C ARG A 10 -23.19 -6.47 -5.19
N LYS A 11 -22.61 -6.73 -4.02
CA LYS A 11 -21.55 -5.89 -3.44
C LYS A 11 -20.30 -5.90 -4.31
N LYS A 12 -19.94 -7.07 -4.87
CA LYS A 12 -18.81 -7.24 -5.78
C LYS A 12 -19.01 -6.45 -7.08
N GLU A 13 -20.16 -6.58 -7.72
CA GLU A 13 -20.52 -5.84 -8.93
C GLU A 13 -20.56 -4.33 -8.68
N LEU A 14 -21.12 -3.90 -7.55
CA LEU A 14 -21.16 -2.50 -7.15
C LEU A 14 -19.75 -1.93 -6.93
N LEU A 15 -18.87 -2.69 -6.26
CA LEU A 15 -17.48 -2.33 -6.04
C LEU A 15 -16.74 -2.16 -7.36
N LYS A 16 -16.92 -3.11 -8.28
CA LYS A 16 -16.34 -3.08 -9.62
C LYS A 16 -16.81 -1.86 -10.43
N HIS A 17 -18.11 -1.58 -10.41
CA HIS A 17 -18.69 -0.42 -11.07
C HIS A 17 -18.10 0.89 -10.54
N MET A 18 -18.01 1.05 -9.21
CA MET A 18 -17.44 2.26 -8.60
C MET A 18 -15.96 2.46 -8.96
N ILE A 19 -15.17 1.38 -9.00
CA ILE A 19 -13.77 1.45 -9.43
C ILE A 19 -13.69 1.93 -10.90
N LEU A 20 -14.55 1.43 -11.79
CA LEU A 20 -14.57 1.89 -13.18
C LEU A 20 -15.04 3.34 -13.33
N GLN A 21 -16.00 3.81 -12.52
CA GLN A 21 -16.45 5.20 -12.55
C GLN A 21 -15.33 6.17 -12.14
N LEU A 22 -14.58 5.83 -11.09
CA LEU A 22 -13.40 6.60 -10.69
C LEU A 22 -12.34 6.61 -11.79
N HIS A 23 -12.17 5.50 -12.53
CA HIS A 23 -11.23 5.44 -13.65
C HIS A 23 -11.63 6.39 -14.78
N LYS A 24 -12.94 6.55 -15.04
CA LYS A 24 -13.47 7.48 -16.04
C LYS A 24 -13.44 8.96 -15.59
N GLY A 25 -13.09 9.23 -14.33
CA GLY A 25 -13.12 10.59 -13.76
C GLY A 25 -14.53 11.12 -13.48
N GLU A 26 -15.52 10.24 -13.36
CA GLU A 26 -16.91 10.63 -13.11
C GLU A 26 -17.11 11.00 -11.63
N ALA A 27 -17.40 12.28 -11.34
CA ALA A 27 -17.77 12.80 -10.02
C ALA A 27 -16.90 12.25 -8.86
N PRO A 28 -15.57 12.47 -8.89
CA PRO A 28 -14.61 11.78 -8.03
C PRO A 28 -14.95 11.88 -6.54
N GLU A 29 -15.33 13.05 -6.03
CA GLU A 29 -15.63 13.23 -4.60
C GLU A 29 -16.84 12.40 -4.12
N ALA A 30 -17.92 12.36 -4.90
CA ALA A 30 -19.14 11.63 -4.54
C ALA A 30 -18.93 10.11 -4.65
N VAL A 31 -18.20 9.67 -5.67
CA VAL A 31 -17.87 8.25 -5.86
C VAL A 31 -16.86 7.79 -4.79
N GLU A 32 -15.87 8.61 -4.44
CA GLU A 32 -14.91 8.33 -3.37
C GLU A 32 -15.58 8.15 -2.01
N ALA A 33 -16.52 9.03 -1.65
CA ALA A 33 -17.24 8.92 -0.39
C ALA A 33 -18.09 7.63 -0.33
N ARG A 34 -18.78 7.31 -1.42
CA ARG A 34 -19.63 6.11 -1.50
C ARG A 34 -18.80 4.84 -1.50
N LEU A 35 -17.68 4.85 -2.22
CA LEU A 35 -16.74 3.74 -2.26
C LEU A 35 -16.05 3.52 -0.92
N SER A 36 -15.72 4.59 -0.20
CA SER A 36 -15.16 4.50 1.15
C SER A 36 -16.09 3.79 2.12
N ARG A 37 -17.40 4.08 2.04
CA ARG A 37 -18.41 3.39 2.82
C ARG A 37 -18.53 1.91 2.42
N LEU A 38 -18.57 1.60 1.14
CA LEU A 38 -18.67 0.22 0.65
C LEU A 38 -17.45 -0.61 1.03
N LEU A 39 -16.25 -0.06 0.88
CA LEU A 39 -14.98 -0.66 1.33
C LEU A 39 -14.96 -0.88 2.84
N GLY A 40 -15.82 -0.18 3.59
CA GLY A 40 -16.06 -0.38 5.00
C GLY A 40 -16.81 -1.65 5.38
N GLU A 41 -17.58 -2.19 4.44
CA GLU A 41 -18.54 -3.27 4.67
C GLU A 41 -18.16 -4.58 3.97
N VAL A 42 -17.05 -4.59 3.22
CA VAL A 42 -16.57 -5.73 2.44
C VAL A 42 -15.27 -6.30 3.02
N LEU A 43 -15.07 -7.60 2.85
CA LEU A 43 -13.82 -8.26 3.21
C LEU A 43 -12.69 -7.82 2.27
N TYR A 44 -11.46 -7.74 2.77
CA TYR A 44 -10.30 -7.38 1.96
C TYR A 44 -10.11 -8.33 0.77
N ASP A 45 -10.40 -9.62 0.96
CA ASP A 45 -10.31 -10.64 -0.10
C ASP A 45 -11.23 -10.33 -1.29
N MET A 46 -12.42 -9.77 -1.06
CA MET A 46 -13.33 -9.33 -2.13
C MET A 46 -12.71 -8.17 -2.93
N VAL A 47 -12.00 -7.26 -2.28
CA VAL A 47 -11.30 -6.16 -2.97
C VAL A 47 -10.18 -6.70 -3.85
N VAL A 48 -9.44 -7.72 -3.38
CA VAL A 48 -8.40 -8.39 -4.16
C VAL A 48 -9.01 -9.08 -5.39
N GLU A 49 -10.11 -9.81 -5.19
CA GLU A 49 -10.83 -10.51 -6.25
C GLU A 49 -11.35 -9.54 -7.33
N VAL A 50 -12.03 -8.45 -6.95
CA VAL A 50 -12.53 -7.46 -7.90
C VAL A 50 -11.41 -6.81 -8.71
N LYS A 51 -10.27 -6.47 -8.07
CA LYS A 51 -9.12 -5.91 -8.79
C LYS A 51 -8.59 -6.89 -9.83
N GLN A 52 -8.53 -8.17 -9.48
CA GLN A 52 -8.01 -9.20 -10.36
C GLN A 52 -8.93 -9.42 -11.58
N GLU A 53 -10.24 -9.40 -11.37
CA GLU A 53 -11.22 -9.46 -12.48
C GLU A 53 -11.12 -8.25 -13.40
N LEU A 54 -11.03 -7.04 -12.83
CA LEU A 54 -10.87 -5.82 -13.62
C LEU A 54 -9.61 -5.86 -14.49
N MET A 55 -8.50 -6.38 -13.95
CA MET A 55 -7.27 -6.56 -14.72
C MET A 55 -7.42 -7.64 -15.81
N ALA A 56 -8.15 -8.72 -15.54
CA ALA A 56 -8.45 -9.74 -16.54
C ALA A 56 -9.34 -9.21 -17.68
N GLU A 57 -10.18 -8.21 -17.38
CA GLU A 57 -11.05 -7.52 -18.35
C GLU A 57 -10.35 -6.37 -19.10
N GLY A 58 -9.05 -6.18 -18.89
CA GLY A 58 -8.22 -5.25 -19.66
C GLY A 58 -7.83 -3.96 -18.94
N LEU A 59 -8.18 -3.78 -17.66
CA LEU A 59 -7.68 -2.65 -16.87
C LEU A 59 -6.16 -2.81 -16.65
N SER A 60 -5.38 -1.80 -17.05
CA SER A 60 -3.92 -1.87 -16.95
C SER A 60 -3.43 -1.79 -15.50
N VAL A 61 -2.23 -2.30 -15.24
CA VAL A 61 -1.58 -2.17 -13.91
C VAL A 61 -1.41 -0.70 -13.54
N ASP A 62 -1.05 0.15 -14.50
CA ASP A 62 -0.83 1.59 -14.28
C ASP A 62 -2.12 2.31 -13.89
N ASP A 63 -3.25 1.92 -14.47
CA ASP A 63 -4.55 2.49 -14.11
C ASP A 63 -4.97 2.05 -12.70
N VAL A 64 -4.72 0.78 -12.34
CA VAL A 64 -4.94 0.31 -10.96
C VAL A 64 -4.02 1.02 -9.97
N LEU A 65 -2.76 1.32 -10.35
CA LEU A 65 -1.79 2.02 -9.51
C LEU A 65 -2.22 3.45 -9.18
N LYS A 66 -2.73 4.21 -10.15
CA LYS A 66 -3.25 5.58 -9.95
C LYS A 66 -4.36 5.63 -8.91
N MET A 67 -5.20 4.60 -8.87
CA MET A 67 -6.38 4.53 -8.00
C MET A 67 -6.09 3.87 -6.64
N CYS A 68 -4.93 3.23 -6.51
CA CYS A 68 -4.62 2.45 -5.33
C CYS A 68 -4.56 3.33 -4.07
N ASP A 69 -4.14 4.59 -4.19
CA ASP A 69 -4.02 5.51 -3.05
C ASP A 69 -5.39 5.92 -2.48
N ILE A 70 -6.36 6.16 -3.36
CA ILE A 70 -7.74 6.53 -3.03
C ILE A 70 -8.41 5.39 -2.23
N HIS A 71 -8.39 4.16 -2.76
CA HIS A 71 -9.04 3.04 -2.08
C HIS A 71 -8.26 2.55 -0.86
N SER A 72 -6.93 2.67 -0.86
CA SER A 72 -6.15 2.36 0.35
C SER A 72 -6.50 3.31 1.47
N ALA A 73 -6.75 4.60 1.17
CA ALA A 73 -7.23 5.57 2.16
C ALA A 73 -8.57 5.18 2.77
N ALA A 74 -9.52 4.79 1.91
CA ALA A 74 -10.81 4.26 2.32
C ALA A 74 -10.70 2.99 3.21
N LEU A 75 -9.71 2.13 2.93
CA LEU A 75 -9.53 0.86 3.63
C LEU A 75 -8.79 0.98 4.97
N ARG A 76 -7.98 2.04 5.19
CA ARG A 76 -7.10 2.16 6.39
C ARG A 76 -7.81 2.04 7.74
N GLY A 77 -9.11 2.34 7.83
CA GLY A 77 -9.91 2.19 9.06
C GLY A 77 -10.78 0.93 9.13
N ASN A 78 -10.94 0.22 8.00
CA ASN A 78 -11.99 -0.77 7.82
C ASN A 78 -11.50 -2.16 7.44
N ILE A 79 -10.19 -2.39 7.38
CA ILE A 79 -9.63 -3.74 7.19
C ILE A 79 -10.00 -4.59 8.41
N SER A 80 -11.08 -5.35 8.27
CA SER A 80 -11.53 -6.37 9.20
C SER A 80 -10.35 -7.28 9.57
N LYS A 81 -10.00 -7.26 10.86
CA LYS A 81 -9.07 -8.15 11.58
C LYS A 81 -8.11 -8.93 10.68
N SER A 82 -6.90 -8.39 10.51
CA SER A 82 -5.76 -9.17 10.06
C SER A 82 -5.68 -10.47 10.88
N PRO A 83 -5.37 -11.62 10.26
CA PRO A 83 -5.13 -12.86 11.00
C PRO A 83 -4.08 -12.62 12.10
N LYS A 84 -4.18 -13.41 13.19
CA LYS A 84 -3.25 -13.33 14.34
C LYS A 84 -1.82 -13.12 13.83
N GLY A 85 -1.16 -12.08 14.36
CA GLY A 85 0.17 -11.67 13.90
C GLY A 85 1.11 -12.87 13.78
N ALA A 86 1.89 -12.89 12.70
CA ALA A 86 2.84 -13.97 12.47
C ALA A 86 3.81 -14.08 13.66
N SER A 87 4.19 -15.29 14.06
CA SER A 87 5.14 -15.52 15.15
C SER A 87 6.59 -15.44 14.65
N PRO A 88 7.58 -15.21 15.54
CA PRO A 88 8.99 -15.36 15.18
C PRO A 88 9.26 -16.69 14.46
N GLY A 89 10.09 -16.64 13.41
CA GLY A 89 10.37 -17.77 12.52
C GLY A 89 9.46 -17.84 11.28
N ASN A 90 8.29 -17.20 11.28
CA ASN A 90 7.46 -17.07 10.09
C ASN A 90 8.01 -15.96 9.16
N PRO A 91 8.17 -16.18 7.84
CA PRO A 91 8.65 -15.16 6.91
C PRO A 91 7.83 -13.86 6.93
N ILE A 92 6.51 -13.95 7.15
CA ILE A 92 5.61 -12.80 7.28
C ILE A 92 5.94 -11.98 8.53
N TYR A 93 6.38 -12.61 9.62
CA TYR A 93 6.81 -11.88 10.81
C TYR A 93 8.01 -10.99 10.48
N THR A 94 9.02 -11.51 9.79
CA THR A 94 10.19 -10.72 9.38
C THR A 94 9.79 -9.53 8.52
N VAL A 95 8.94 -9.74 7.50
CA VAL A 95 8.42 -8.65 6.64
C VAL A 95 7.67 -7.60 7.46
N GLN A 96 6.88 -8.03 8.47
CA GLN A 96 6.17 -7.11 9.37
C GLN A 96 7.11 -6.32 10.29
N GLN A 97 8.19 -6.93 10.78
CA GLN A 97 9.19 -6.22 11.60
C GLN A 97 10.02 -5.25 10.77
N GLU A 98 10.40 -5.63 9.54
CA GLU A 98 11.06 -4.74 8.57
C GLU A 98 10.17 -3.50 8.30
N ASN A 99 8.86 -3.69 8.11
CA ASN A 99 7.92 -2.57 7.97
C ASN A 99 7.89 -1.63 9.18
N LYS A 100 7.91 -2.17 10.40
CA LYS A 100 7.94 -1.35 11.63
C LYS A 100 9.26 -0.59 11.77
N ALA A 101 10.38 -1.21 11.42
CA ALA A 101 11.68 -0.55 11.43
C ALA A 101 11.70 0.63 10.44
N MET A 102 11.21 0.44 9.21
CA MET A 102 11.09 1.53 8.24
C MET A 102 10.20 2.68 8.73
N GLN A 103 9.06 2.36 9.37
CA GLN A 103 8.20 3.39 9.97
C GLN A 103 8.92 4.20 11.06
N TRP A 104 9.74 3.53 11.88
CA TRP A 104 10.54 4.19 12.91
C TRP A 104 11.61 5.11 12.32
N GLU A 105 12.31 4.66 11.28
CA GLU A 105 13.29 5.47 10.55
C GLU A 105 12.64 6.70 9.92
N MET A 106 11.51 6.53 9.21
CA MET A 106 10.75 7.65 8.64
C MET A 106 10.30 8.67 9.70
N ALA A 107 9.83 8.19 10.85
CA ALA A 107 9.42 9.05 11.95
C ALA A 107 10.61 9.83 12.54
N SER A 108 11.79 9.20 12.63
CA SER A 108 13.03 9.83 13.10
C SER A 108 13.49 10.93 12.13
N VAL A 109 13.50 10.65 10.83
CA VAL A 109 13.81 11.64 9.79
C VAL A 109 12.83 12.82 9.85
N LYS A 110 11.52 12.56 9.98
CA LYS A 110 10.51 13.61 10.10
C LYS A 110 10.76 14.52 11.31
N LYS A 111 11.09 13.95 12.47
CA LYS A 111 11.42 14.72 13.68
C LYS A 111 12.63 15.63 13.46
N LEU A 112 13.66 15.14 12.78
CA LEU A 112 14.85 15.94 12.46
C LEU A 112 14.51 17.10 11.50
N PHE A 113 13.66 16.86 10.50
CA PHE A 113 13.17 17.95 9.64
C PHE A 113 12.33 18.98 10.39
N ASP A 114 11.42 18.54 11.26
CA ASP A 114 10.60 19.42 12.09
C ASP A 114 11.49 20.25 13.04
N TYR A 115 12.56 19.64 13.58
CA TYR A 115 13.57 20.34 14.38
C TYR A 115 14.29 21.41 13.57
N ILE A 116 14.82 21.09 12.37
CA ILE A 116 15.49 22.07 11.50
C ILE A 116 14.55 23.24 11.16
N LYS A 117 13.28 22.94 10.84
CA LYS A 117 12.28 23.94 10.46
C LYS A 117 11.92 24.90 11.60
N SER A 118 11.99 24.43 12.85
CA SER A 118 11.66 25.26 14.02
C SER A 118 12.80 26.19 14.47
N GLN A 119 13.99 26.04 13.89
CA GLN A 119 15.11 26.93 14.19
C GLN A 119 14.96 28.29 13.50
N THR A 120 15.00 29.36 14.29
CA THR A 120 14.84 30.76 13.86
C THR A 120 16.17 31.48 13.60
N SER A 121 17.30 30.91 14.02
CA SER A 121 18.64 31.43 13.79
C SER A 121 19.47 30.50 12.89
N LYS A 122 20.46 31.06 12.17
CA LYS A 122 21.45 30.26 11.44
C LYS A 122 22.40 29.58 12.44
N SER A 123 21.97 28.47 13.02
CA SER A 123 22.82 27.56 13.79
C SER A 123 23.58 26.61 12.86
N ASN A 124 24.75 26.14 13.29
CA ASN A 124 25.47 25.09 12.58
C ASN A 124 24.69 23.77 12.72
N ASN A 125 24.02 23.35 11.65
CA ASN A 125 23.19 22.14 11.61
C ASN A 125 23.94 20.88 11.21
N GLU A 126 25.28 20.91 11.15
CA GLU A 126 26.10 19.78 10.68
C GLU A 126 25.81 18.46 11.41
N SER A 127 25.67 18.49 12.73
CA SER A 127 25.31 17.30 13.52
C SER A 127 23.94 16.73 13.14
N VAL A 128 22.95 17.60 12.90
CA VAL A 128 21.59 17.20 12.51
C VAL A 128 21.60 16.63 11.09
N ILE A 129 22.33 17.24 10.17
CA ILE A 129 22.51 16.76 8.80
C ILE A 129 23.15 15.37 8.80
N ASN A 130 24.15 15.14 9.65
CA ASN A 130 24.77 13.83 9.80
C ASN A 130 23.78 12.78 10.32
N GLN A 131 22.92 13.13 11.29
CA GLN A 131 21.86 12.22 11.76
C GLN A 131 20.84 11.91 10.66
N VAL A 132 20.43 12.92 9.87
CA VAL A 132 19.55 12.71 8.71
C VAL A 132 20.19 11.70 7.74
N ARG A 133 21.48 11.87 7.41
CA ARG A 133 22.21 10.93 6.53
C ARG A 133 22.22 9.50 7.07
N VAL A 134 22.43 9.32 8.37
CA VAL A 134 22.40 7.99 9.01
C VAL A 134 21.03 7.33 8.82
N HIS A 135 19.94 8.03 9.12
CA HIS A 135 18.60 7.47 8.97
C HIS A 135 18.22 7.22 7.49
N PHE A 136 18.65 8.08 6.56
CA PHE A 136 18.45 7.84 5.12
C PHE A 136 19.22 6.62 4.63
N ASN A 137 20.45 6.41 5.11
CA ASN A 137 21.22 5.20 4.80
C ASN A 137 20.52 3.94 5.34
N SER A 138 19.95 4.00 6.57
CA SER A 138 19.11 2.91 7.09
C SER A 138 17.87 2.67 6.23
N LEU A 139 17.21 3.73 5.75
CA LEU A 139 16.06 3.60 4.86
C LEU A 139 16.40 2.97 3.50
N ALA A 140 17.65 3.10 3.03
CA ALA A 140 18.09 2.46 1.78
C ALA A 140 18.03 0.91 1.84
N ASP A 141 18.01 0.32 3.04
CA ASP A 141 17.79 -1.12 3.22
C ASP A 141 16.39 -1.59 2.79
N VAL A 142 15.48 -0.66 2.49
CA VAL A 142 14.18 -0.96 1.87
C VAL A 142 14.33 -1.80 0.59
N GLU A 143 15.41 -1.62 -0.17
CA GLU A 143 15.67 -2.41 -1.38
C GLU A 143 15.86 -3.90 -1.05
N LYS A 144 16.50 -4.23 0.07
CA LYS A 144 16.65 -5.62 0.54
C LYS A 144 15.28 -6.21 0.88
N HIS A 145 14.41 -5.41 1.52
CA HIS A 145 13.05 -5.80 1.85
C HIS A 145 12.18 -6.03 0.60
N TYR A 146 12.28 -5.15 -0.41
CA TYR A 146 11.57 -5.30 -1.69
C TYR A 146 12.02 -6.55 -2.43
N ARG A 147 13.34 -6.76 -2.59
CA ARG A 147 13.87 -7.99 -3.19
C ARG A 147 13.38 -9.25 -2.48
N ARG A 148 13.29 -9.25 -1.15
CA ARG A 148 12.76 -10.39 -0.39
C ARG A 148 11.30 -10.68 -0.78
N LYS A 149 10.46 -9.65 -0.89
CA LYS A 149 9.06 -9.80 -1.28
C LYS A 149 8.94 -10.28 -2.74
N GLU A 150 9.69 -9.66 -3.64
CA GLU A 150 9.69 -9.97 -5.07
C GLU A 150 10.14 -11.39 -5.38
N ASN A 151 11.16 -11.89 -4.66
CA ASN A 151 11.73 -13.20 -4.96
C ASN A 151 11.11 -14.34 -4.14
N LEU A 152 10.52 -14.07 -2.97
CA LEU A 152 10.00 -15.11 -2.07
C LEU A 152 8.49 -15.06 -1.89
N LEU A 153 7.91 -13.87 -1.68
CA LEU A 153 6.49 -13.74 -1.35
C LEU A 153 5.61 -13.67 -2.59
N PHE A 154 5.96 -12.83 -3.56
CA PHE A 154 5.16 -12.64 -4.78
C PHE A 154 5.03 -13.90 -5.62
N PRO A 155 6.09 -14.71 -5.86
CA PRO A 155 5.94 -15.94 -6.61
C PRO A 155 5.02 -16.95 -5.91
N PHE A 156 5.00 -16.95 -4.57
CA PHE A 156 4.09 -17.80 -3.80
C PHE A 156 2.64 -17.31 -3.91
N MET A 157 2.41 -15.99 -3.82
CA MET A 157 1.10 -15.38 -4.01
C MET A 157 0.53 -15.66 -5.41
N GLU A 158 1.36 -15.49 -6.44
CA GLU A 158 0.98 -15.72 -7.84
C GLU A 158 0.62 -17.18 -8.12
N LYS A 159 1.35 -18.13 -7.53
CA LYS A 159 1.00 -19.56 -7.58
C LYS A 159 -0.38 -19.87 -6.99
N HIS A 160 -0.85 -19.07 -6.03
CA HIS A 160 -2.19 -19.17 -5.44
C HIS A 160 -3.21 -18.28 -6.14
N GLY A 161 -2.88 -17.78 -7.33
CA GLY A 161 -3.77 -16.95 -8.14
C GLY A 161 -3.76 -15.48 -7.76
N ILE A 162 -3.01 -15.01 -6.76
CA ILE A 162 -3.04 -13.60 -6.33
C ILE A 162 -2.02 -12.77 -7.14
N ILE A 163 -2.29 -12.61 -8.44
CA ILE A 163 -1.36 -11.98 -9.40
C ILE A 163 -1.52 -10.45 -9.45
N GLY A 164 -2.75 -9.95 -9.36
CA GLY A 164 -3.00 -8.51 -9.44
C GLY A 164 -2.34 -7.74 -8.30
N LEU A 165 -2.40 -8.27 -7.08
CA LEU A 165 -1.83 -7.64 -5.91
C LEU A 165 -0.29 -7.62 -5.94
N SER A 166 0.36 -8.70 -6.37
CA SER A 166 1.83 -8.73 -6.48
C SER A 166 2.33 -7.69 -7.49
N LYS A 167 1.70 -7.62 -8.68
CA LYS A 167 2.04 -6.64 -9.72
C LYS A 167 1.86 -5.19 -9.26
N VAL A 168 0.74 -4.89 -8.60
CA VAL A 168 0.49 -3.54 -8.06
C VAL A 168 1.50 -3.19 -6.96
N MET A 169 1.81 -4.14 -6.06
CA MET A 169 2.81 -3.92 -5.03
C MET A 169 4.22 -3.75 -5.60
N TRP A 170 4.55 -4.42 -6.71
CA TRP A 170 5.81 -4.24 -7.43
C TRP A 170 5.88 -2.85 -8.07
N GLY A 171 4.85 -2.41 -8.79
CA GLY A 171 4.83 -1.09 -9.42
C GLY A 171 4.98 0.06 -8.40
N LYS A 172 4.40 -0.07 -7.20
CA LYS A 172 4.64 0.88 -6.10
C LYS A 172 6.09 0.86 -5.61
N GLN A 173 6.75 -0.30 -5.59
CA GLN A 173 8.17 -0.40 -5.22
C GLN A 173 9.06 0.27 -6.26
N ASP A 174 8.77 0.10 -7.54
CA ASP A 174 9.50 0.79 -8.61
C ASP A 174 9.32 2.31 -8.53
N LEU A 175 8.10 2.79 -8.26
CA LEU A 175 7.88 4.22 -8.00
C LEU A 175 8.72 4.71 -6.82
N ILE A 176 8.79 3.95 -5.72
CA ILE A 176 9.61 4.32 -4.56
C ILE A 176 11.10 4.34 -4.91
N ARG A 177 11.58 3.36 -5.69
CA ARG A 177 12.98 3.32 -6.16
C ARG A 177 13.36 4.58 -6.93
N THR A 178 12.45 5.17 -7.71
CA THR A 178 12.74 6.44 -8.42
C THR A 178 13.15 7.59 -7.50
N TYR A 179 12.66 7.62 -6.25
CA TYR A 179 13.05 8.65 -5.28
C TYR A 179 14.42 8.39 -4.63
N PHE A 180 14.90 7.14 -4.61
CA PHE A 180 16.22 6.78 -4.09
C PHE A 180 17.32 6.87 -5.15
N ILE A 181 16.99 6.81 -6.45
CA ILE A 181 17.93 6.90 -7.58
C ILE A 181 18.23 8.37 -7.94
N ILE A 182 18.21 9.29 -6.97
CA ILE A 182 18.78 10.63 -7.16
C ILE A 182 20.28 10.52 -6.86
N GLY A 183 21.01 10.07 -7.88
CA GLY A 183 22.45 10.28 -8.04
C GLY A 183 22.67 11.45 -8.97
#